data_AF-A0A839J566-F1
#
_entry.id   AF-A0A839J566-F1
#
_cell.length_a   1.000
_cell.length_b   1.000
_cell.length_c   1.000
_cell.angle_alpha   90.00
_cell.angle_beta   90.00
_cell.angle_gamma   90.00
#
_symmetry.space_group_name_H-M   'P 1'
#
loop_
_entity.id
_entity.type
_entity.pdbx_description
1 polymer ?
#
loop_
_entity_poly.entity_id
_entity_poly.type
_entity_poly.pdbx_seq_one_letter_code
_entity_poly.pdbx_strand_id
1 'polypeptide(L)'
;MTTLTDPEGQALVALGIAVAARAGKTWDPPGTAAAVRKLAEQGDRPSTILAKLETAAADPNARTPDAALWTKFGNARPRANADDPAEPVCVHCRHTREGCARAQALVPPAQRFAHEFTTRSGTHEPRPTRLRPSERTPDALDDVGGPS
;
A
#
# COMPACT_ATOMS: atom_id res chain seq x y z
N MET A 1 -1.48 25.69 2.36
CA MET A 1 -2.90 25.49 2.69
C MET A 1 -3.48 24.63 1.58
N THR A 2 -4.04 23.47 1.89
CA THR A 2 -4.59 22.55 0.88
C THR A 2 -6.04 22.96 0.63
N THR A 3 -6.35 23.44 -0.56
CA THR A 3 -7.72 23.80 -0.93
C THR A 3 -8.37 22.58 -1.58
N LEU A 4 -9.41 22.03 -0.94
CA LEU A 4 -10.25 21.01 -1.56
C LEU A 4 -11.19 21.68 -2.57
N THR A 5 -11.38 21.04 -3.72
CA THR A 5 -12.50 21.40 -4.60
C THR A 5 -13.81 20.91 -3.98
N ASP A 6 -14.93 21.56 -4.30
CA ASP A 6 -16.27 21.11 -3.87
C ASP A 6 -16.56 19.62 -4.15
N PRO A 7 -16.28 19.06 -5.35
CA PRO A 7 -16.49 17.63 -5.61
C PRO A 7 -15.58 16.73 -4.76
N GLU A 8 -14.32 17.11 -4.53
CA GLU A 8 -13.42 16.35 -3.65
C GLU A 8 -13.90 16.36 -2.20
N GLY A 9 -14.34 17.52 -1.70
CA GLY A 9 -14.92 17.65 -0.37
C GLY A 9 -16.15 16.76 -0.19
N GLN A 10 -17.08 16.79 -1.16
CA GLN A 10 -18.27 15.93 -1.13
C GLN A 10 -17.92 14.44 -1.21
N ALA A 11 -16.95 14.07 -2.04
CA ALA A 11 -16.49 12.68 -2.15
C ALA A 11 -15.89 12.17 -0.83
N LEU A 12 -15.05 12.98 -0.17
CA LEU A 12 -14.47 12.64 1.13
C LEU A 12 -15.55 12.48 2.22
N VAL A 13 -16.58 13.32 2.20
CA VAL A 13 -17.72 13.20 3.12
C VAL A 13 -18.48 11.90 2.89
N ALA A 14 -18.84 11.59 1.63
CA ALA A 14 -19.55 10.37 1.29
C ALA A 14 -18.75 9.12 1.66
N LEU A 15 -17.44 9.12 1.39
CA LEU A 15 -16.54 8.03 1.75
C LEU A 15 -16.40 7.89 3.28
N GLY A 16 -16.24 8.99 4.01
CA GLY A 16 -16.17 8.98 5.47
C GLY A 16 -17.41 8.37 6.13
N ILE A 17 -18.60 8.73 5.64
CA ILE A 17 -19.87 8.15 6.10
C ILE A 17 -19.94 6.65 5.76
N ALA A 18 -19.58 6.26 4.53
CA ALA A 18 -19.62 4.86 4.11
C ALA A 18 -18.66 4.00 4.93
N VAL A 19 -17.47 4.50 5.23
CA VAL A 19 -16.47 3.82 6.05
C VAL A 19 -16.94 3.70 7.50
N ALA A 20 -17.53 4.74 8.08
CA ALA A 20 -18.13 4.69 9.41
C ALA A 20 -19.27 3.68 9.49
N ALA A 21 -20.14 3.64 8.48
CA ALA A 21 -21.25 2.69 8.40
C ALA A 21 -20.75 1.23 8.35
N ARG A 22 -19.69 0.95 7.58
CA ARG A 22 -19.03 -0.38 7.55
C ARG A 22 -18.45 -0.78 8.90
N ALA A 23 -18.03 0.20 9.70
CA ALA A 23 -17.55 0.00 11.07
C ALA A 23 -18.68 0.00 12.12
N GLY A 24 -19.95 0.03 11.71
CA GLY A 24 -21.11 0.00 12.61
C GLY A 24 -21.42 1.34 13.28
N LYS A 25 -20.92 2.46 12.74
CA LYS A 25 -21.12 3.81 13.28
C LYS A 25 -22.01 4.64 12.37
N THR A 26 -22.79 5.53 12.98
CA THR A 26 -23.65 6.46 12.26
C THR A 26 -23.07 7.86 12.39
N TRP A 27 -22.26 8.25 11.41
CA TRP A 27 -21.76 9.62 11.29
C TRP A 27 -22.70 10.44 10.42
N ASP A 28 -23.01 11.65 10.86
CA ASP A 28 -23.90 12.53 10.12
C ASP A 28 -23.13 13.30 9.03
N PRO A 29 -23.78 13.63 7.88
CA PRO A 29 -23.11 14.36 6.81
C PRO A 29 -22.60 15.76 7.21
N PRO A 30 -23.37 16.60 7.94
CA PRO A 30 -22.88 17.92 8.36
C PRO A 30 -21.62 17.85 9.25
N GLY A 31 -21.61 16.97 10.25
CA GLY A 31 -20.47 16.75 11.14
C GLY A 31 -19.26 16.20 10.40
N THR A 32 -19.47 15.28 9.47
CA THR A 32 -18.39 14.77 8.61
C THR A 32 -17.82 15.86 7.70
N ALA A 33 -18.66 16.70 7.11
CA ALA A 33 -18.24 17.84 6.30
C ALA A 33 -17.45 18.89 7.10
N ALA A 34 -17.81 19.12 8.36
CA ALA A 34 -17.05 19.99 9.26
C ALA A 34 -15.66 19.41 9.56
N ALA A 35 -15.56 18.11 9.85
CA ALA A 35 -14.28 17.44 10.09
C ALA A 35 -13.36 17.46 8.86
N VAL A 36 -13.90 17.17 7.66
CA VAL A 36 -13.15 17.22 6.38
C VAL A 36 -12.58 18.63 6.13
N ARG A 37 -13.38 19.68 6.35
CA ARG A 37 -12.91 21.08 6.22
C ARG A 37 -11.76 21.39 7.17
N LYS A 38 -11.92 21.07 8.46
CA LYS A 38 -10.89 21.32 9.47
C LYS A 38 -9.57 20.60 9.14
N LEU A 39 -9.62 19.37 8.65
CA LEU A 39 -8.41 18.64 8.23
C LEU A 39 -7.75 19.29 7.01
N ALA A 40 -8.53 19.75 6.03
CA ALA A 40 -8.00 20.50 4.88
C ALA A 40 -7.37 21.84 5.30
N GLU A 41 -7.99 22.56 6.24
CA GLU A 41 -7.46 23.79 6.85
C GLU A 41 -6.13 23.54 7.59
N GLN A 42 -5.98 22.37 8.23
CA GLN A 42 -4.71 21.91 8.82
C GLN A 42 -3.63 21.56 7.78
N GLY A 43 -3.98 21.58 6.49
CA GLY A 43 -3.07 21.30 5.38
C GLY A 43 -2.99 19.83 4.99
N ASP A 44 -3.85 18.96 5.55
CA ASP A 44 -3.90 17.56 5.15
C ASP A 44 -4.30 17.43 3.67
N ARG A 45 -3.70 16.47 2.98
CA ARG A 45 -4.06 16.11 1.61
C ARG A 45 -5.32 15.24 1.60
N PRO A 46 -6.12 15.22 0.52
CA PRO A 46 -7.32 14.39 0.41
C PRO A 46 -7.13 12.93 0.87
N SER A 47 -6.04 12.30 0.44
CA SER A 47 -5.70 10.92 0.82
C SER A 47 -5.43 10.77 2.31
N THR A 48 -4.77 11.74 2.94
CA THR A 48 -4.52 11.76 4.39
C THR A 48 -5.82 11.98 5.18
N ILE A 49 -6.72 12.84 4.68
CA ILE A 49 -8.04 13.06 5.27
C ILE A 49 -8.82 11.75 5.31
N LEU A 50 -8.89 11.03 4.18
CA LEU A 50 -9.54 9.73 4.10
C LEU A 50 -8.92 8.71 5.07
N ALA A 51 -7.58 8.64 5.13
CA ALA A 51 -6.87 7.75 6.04
C ALA A 51 -7.21 8.02 7.53
N LYS A 52 -7.30 9.29 7.92
CA LYS A 52 -7.69 9.70 9.27
C LYS A 52 -9.14 9.32 9.56
N LEU A 53 -10.06 9.51 8.61
CA LEU A 53 -11.46 9.09 8.73
C LEU A 53 -11.57 7.57 8.88
N GLU A 54 -10.83 6.78 8.09
CA GLU A 54 -10.79 5.32 8.21
C GLU A 54 -10.26 4.84 9.56
N THR A 55 -9.17 5.46 10.02
CA THR A 55 -8.55 5.10 11.30
C THR A 55 -9.48 5.45 12.46
N ALA A 56 -10.12 6.62 12.42
CA ALA A 56 -11.13 7.01 13.40
C ALA A 56 -12.37 6.10 13.33
N ALA A 57 -12.84 5.72 12.15
CA ALA A 57 -13.96 4.80 12.01
C ALA A 57 -13.67 3.42 12.62
N ALA A 58 -12.42 2.93 12.51
CA ALA A 58 -12.02 1.66 13.11
C ALA A 58 -11.84 1.71 14.65
N ASP A 59 -11.61 2.88 15.25
CA ASP A 59 -11.38 3.00 16.69
C ASP A 59 -12.69 2.89 17.49
N PRO A 60 -12.85 1.91 18.41
CA PRO A 60 -14.11 1.71 19.14
C PRO A 60 -14.55 2.92 20.00
N ASN A 61 -13.62 3.81 20.35
CA ASN A 61 -13.89 5.00 21.17
C ASN A 61 -14.28 6.23 20.34
N ALA A 62 -14.05 6.21 19.02
CA ALA A 62 -14.34 7.33 18.13
C ALA A 62 -15.82 7.30 17.67
N ARG A 63 -16.72 7.86 18.49
CA ARG A 63 -18.17 7.90 18.19
C ARG A 63 -18.58 9.01 17.22
N THR A 64 -17.74 10.00 16.98
CA THR A 64 -18.06 11.18 16.15
C THR A 64 -17.04 11.37 15.02
N PRO A 65 -17.40 12.08 13.94
CA PRO A 65 -16.49 12.39 12.84
C PRO A 65 -15.25 13.20 13.27
N ASP A 66 -15.42 14.11 14.23
CA ASP A 66 -14.34 14.96 14.77
C ASP A 66 -13.21 14.14 15.42
N ALA A 67 -13.43 12.85 15.74
CA ALA A 67 -12.37 11.97 16.19
C ALA A 67 -11.22 11.84 15.17
N ALA A 68 -11.46 12.07 13.87
CA ALA A 68 -10.41 12.11 12.85
C ALA A 68 -9.38 13.24 13.08
N LEU A 69 -9.71 14.26 13.87
CA LEU A 69 -8.82 15.36 14.26
C LEU A 69 -7.90 15.00 15.43
N TRP A 70 -8.12 13.84 16.08
CA TRP A 70 -7.30 13.44 17.22
C TRP A 70 -5.83 13.28 16.83
N THR A 71 -4.94 13.84 17.63
CA THR A 71 -3.49 13.87 17.37
C THR A 71 -2.87 12.49 17.16
N LYS A 72 -3.41 11.46 17.82
CA LYS A 72 -2.95 10.07 17.64
C LYS A 72 -3.11 9.53 16.21
N PHE A 73 -3.97 10.16 15.39
CA PHE A 73 -4.14 9.82 13.98
C PHE A 73 -3.34 10.74 13.04
N GLY A 74 -2.50 11.63 13.57
CA GLY A 74 -1.65 12.54 12.78
C GLY A 74 -0.73 11.80 11.79
N ASN A 75 -0.41 10.54 12.05
CA ASN A 75 0.41 9.68 11.19
C ASN A 75 -0.41 8.65 10.38
N ALA A 76 -1.73 8.80 10.29
CA ALA A 76 -2.57 7.89 9.51
C ALA A 76 -2.11 7.91 8.04
N ARG A 77 -1.73 6.74 7.54
CA ARG A 77 -1.31 6.57 6.15
C ARG A 77 -2.50 6.09 5.33
N PRO A 78 -2.69 6.62 4.10
CA PRO A 78 -3.64 6.05 3.17
C PRO A 78 -3.37 4.55 3.04
N ARG A 79 -4.42 3.73 3.08
CA ARG A 79 -4.26 2.32 2.72
C ARG A 79 -3.77 2.28 1.27
N ALA A 80 -2.70 1.53 1.02
CA ALA A 80 -2.32 1.19 -0.34
C ALA A 80 -3.53 0.52 -0.99
N ASN A 81 -3.94 0.98 -2.17
CA ASN A 81 -4.97 0.28 -2.92
C ASN A 81 -4.47 -1.14 -3.21
N ALA A 82 -5.37 -2.11 -3.33
CA ALA A 82 -4.97 -3.47 -3.71
C ALA A 82 -4.24 -3.51 -5.08
N ASP A 83 -4.51 -2.51 -5.92
CA ASP A 83 -3.87 -2.27 -7.22
C ASP A 83 -2.62 -1.39 -7.15
N ASP A 84 -2.30 -0.80 -5.99
CA ASP A 84 -1.01 -0.11 -5.84
C ASP A 84 0.09 -1.18 -5.82
N PRO A 85 1.11 -1.07 -6.69
CA PRO A 85 2.22 -2.01 -6.66
C PRO A 85 2.81 -1.99 -5.25
N ALA A 86 2.76 -3.14 -4.56
CA ALA A 86 3.17 -3.27 -3.17
C ALA A 86 4.51 -2.55 -2.99
N GLU A 87 4.53 -1.48 -2.18
CA GLU A 87 5.70 -0.63 -2.08
C GLU A 87 6.90 -1.48 -1.62
N PRO A 88 8.06 -1.45 -2.31
CA PRO A 88 9.21 -2.24 -1.92
C PRO A 88 9.64 -1.87 -0.50
N VAL A 89 9.64 -2.86 0.39
CA VAL A 89 10.10 -2.72 1.77
C VAL A 89 11.50 -3.29 1.90
N CYS A 90 12.33 -2.64 2.70
CA CYS A 90 13.68 -3.10 2.91
C CYS A 90 13.69 -4.47 3.62
N VAL A 91 14.52 -5.39 3.16
CA VAL A 91 14.64 -6.74 3.76
C VAL A 91 15.17 -6.68 5.19
N HIS A 92 16.01 -5.69 5.51
CA HIS A 92 16.65 -5.52 6.81
C HIS A 92 15.86 -4.61 7.76
N CYS A 93 15.51 -3.39 7.32
CA CYS A 93 14.86 -2.37 8.16
C CYS A 93 13.33 -2.40 8.10
N ARG A 94 12.73 -3.15 7.16
CA ARG A 94 11.27 -3.18 6.89
C ARG A 94 10.64 -1.81 6.56
N HIS A 95 11.42 -0.74 6.42
CA HIS A 95 10.95 0.55 5.93
C HIS A 95 10.83 0.57 4.41
N THR A 96 10.00 1.48 3.90
CA THR A 96 9.93 1.79 2.46
C THR A 96 11.23 2.43 1.97
N ARG A 97 11.41 2.53 0.64
CA ARG A 97 12.59 3.21 0.05
C ARG A 97 12.78 4.61 0.60
N GLU A 98 11.70 5.40 0.64
CA GLU A 98 11.74 6.74 1.19
C GLU A 98 12.06 6.75 2.69
N GLY A 99 11.43 5.84 3.46
CA GLY A 99 11.69 5.73 4.89
C GLY A 99 13.14 5.41 5.21
N CYS A 100 13.74 4.45 4.47
CA CYS A 100 15.12 4.07 4.70
C CYS A 100 16.13 5.10 4.14
N ALA A 101 15.80 5.85 3.07
CA ALA A 101 16.60 7.00 2.63
C ALA A 101 16.63 8.13 3.67
N ARG A 102 15.49 8.46 4.28
CA ARG A 102 15.41 9.45 5.37
C ARG A 102 16.21 9.01 6.59
N ALA A 103 16.14 7.73 6.97
CA ALA A 103 16.93 7.19 8.06
C ALA A 103 18.44 7.26 7.77
N GLN A 104 18.86 6.89 6.56
CA GLN A 104 20.27 6.95 6.12
C GLN A 104 20.82 8.38 6.03
N ALA A 105 19.98 9.38 5.79
CA ALA A 105 20.39 10.78 5.82
C ALA A 105 20.86 11.23 7.21
N LEU A 106 20.35 10.60 8.28
CA LEU A 106 20.73 10.88 9.67
C LEU A 106 22.00 10.14 10.11
N VAL A 107 22.46 9.16 9.31
CA VAL A 107 23.66 8.36 9.59
C VAL A 107 24.88 9.04 8.95
N PRO A 108 26.04 9.11 9.66
CA PRO A 108 27.29 9.61 9.10
C PRO A 108 27.65 8.87 7.81
N PRO A 109 28.20 9.55 6.77
CA PRO A 109 28.44 8.93 5.46
C PRO A 109 29.21 7.61 5.50
N ALA A 110 30.21 7.49 6.37
CA ALA A 110 31.03 6.29 6.54
C ALA A 110 30.28 5.08 7.11
N GLN A 111 29.11 5.29 7.71
CA GLN A 111 28.28 4.25 8.33
C GLN A 111 27.01 3.99 7.53
N ARG A 112 26.84 4.66 6.38
CA ARG A 112 25.70 4.41 5.50
C ARG A 112 25.87 3.07 4.82
N PHE A 113 24.78 2.33 4.70
CA PHE A 113 24.77 1.04 4.03
C PHE A 113 23.68 1.02 2.96
N ALA A 114 23.92 0.24 1.90
CA ALA A 114 22.92 0.00 0.88
C ALA A 114 21.88 -0.97 1.43
N HIS A 115 20.61 -0.60 1.32
CA HIS A 115 19.49 -1.43 1.72
C HIS A 115 18.92 -2.14 0.49
N GLU A 116 18.77 -3.45 0.57
CA GLU A 116 18.00 -4.23 -0.42
C GLU A 116 16.49 -4.12 -0.11
N PHE A 117 15.65 -4.11 -1.14
CA PHE A 117 14.19 -3.95 -1.04
C PHE A 117 13.45 -5.08 -1.76
N THR A 118 12.38 -5.57 -1.14
CA THR A 118 11.52 -6.63 -1.66
C THR A 118 10.06 -6.18 -1.67
N THR A 119 9.31 -6.52 -2.71
CA THR A 119 7.85 -6.38 -2.74
C THR A 119 7.25 -7.70 -2.29
N ARG A 120 6.21 -7.68 -1.44
CA ARG A 120 5.49 -8.89 -1.03
C ARG A 120 4.55 -9.35 -2.16
N SER A 121 5.04 -9.44 -3.38
CA SER A 121 4.39 -10.16 -4.47
C SER A 121 4.99 -11.56 -4.45
N GLY A 122 4.43 -12.42 -3.59
CA GLY A 122 4.80 -13.82 -3.49
C GLY A 122 4.38 -14.65 -4.70
N THR A 123 4.68 -14.21 -5.93
CA THR A 123 4.87 -15.14 -7.04
C THR A 123 6.27 -15.71 -6.90
N HIS A 124 6.36 -16.77 -6.09
CA HIS A 124 7.39 -17.77 -6.30
C HIS A 124 7.14 -18.31 -7.71
N GLU A 125 7.83 -17.78 -8.73
CA GLU A 125 7.98 -18.55 -9.97
C GLU A 125 8.51 -19.92 -9.56
N PRO A 126 7.89 -21.04 -9.97
CA PRO A 126 8.55 -22.32 -9.82
C PRO A 126 9.89 -22.20 -10.52
N ARG A 127 10.96 -22.27 -9.71
CA ARG A 127 12.35 -22.39 -10.15
C ARG A 127 12.36 -23.29 -11.39
N PRO A 128 12.96 -22.90 -12.53
CA PRO A 128 12.96 -23.76 -13.71
C PRO A 128 13.58 -25.08 -13.30
N THR A 129 12.73 -26.11 -13.25
CA THR A 129 13.15 -27.50 -13.10
C THR A 129 14.15 -27.70 -14.23
N ARG A 130 15.40 -28.00 -13.90
CA ARG A 130 16.36 -28.51 -14.89
C ARG A 130 15.61 -29.57 -15.68
N LEU A 131 15.36 -29.32 -16.96
CA LEU A 131 14.87 -30.33 -17.87
C LEU A 131 15.89 -31.46 -17.79
N ARG A 132 15.48 -32.60 -17.22
CA ARG A 132 16.27 -33.82 -17.32
C ARG A 132 16.41 -34.12 -18.81
N PRO A 133 17.62 -34.43 -19.31
CA PRO A 133 17.76 -34.92 -20.66
C PRO A 133 17.09 -36.28 -20.74
N SER A 134 15.89 -36.29 -21.30
CA SER A 134 15.17 -37.50 -21.69
C SER A 134 14.42 -37.21 -22.98
N GLU A 135 15.16 -36.73 -23.97
CA GLU A 135 14.82 -36.95 -25.37
C GLU A 135 15.51 -38.25 -25.78
N ARG A 136 14.82 -39.36 -25.52
CA ARG A 136 15.02 -40.56 -26.31
C ARG A 136 13.63 -41.04 -26.73
N THR A 137 13.13 -40.42 -27.79
CA THR A 137 11.98 -40.95 -28.53
C THR A 137 12.50 -42.02 -29.49
N PRO A 138 11.84 -43.18 -29.57
CA PRO A 138 12.27 -44.28 -30.43
C PRO A 138 11.69 -44.18 -31.86
N ASP A 139 12.41 -44.86 -32.76
CA ASP A 139 12.02 -45.45 -34.04
C ASP A 139 11.57 -44.58 -35.23
N ALA A 140 12.38 -44.65 -36.30
CA ALA A 140 12.02 -45.13 -37.64
C ALA A 140 13.31 -45.08 -38.52
N LEU A 141 13.89 -46.22 -38.92
CA LEU A 141 13.74 -46.87 -40.24
C LEU A 141 14.28 -45.97 -41.39
N ASP A 142 15.18 -46.34 -42.29
CA ASP A 142 15.58 -47.65 -42.83
C ASP A 142 16.90 -47.50 -43.64
N ASP A 143 17.61 -48.64 -43.77
CA ASP A 143 18.37 -49.12 -44.95
C ASP A 143 19.41 -48.23 -45.68
N VAL A 144 20.67 -48.70 -45.77
CA VAL A 144 21.41 -49.04 -47.01
C VAL A 144 22.89 -49.32 -46.68
N GLY A 145 23.36 -50.52 -47.04
CA GLY A 145 24.76 -50.74 -47.44
C GLY A 145 25.56 -51.72 -46.59
N GLY A 146 25.59 -52.98 -47.04
CA GLY A 146 26.30 -54.11 -46.42
C GLY A 146 27.83 -54.13 -46.61
N PRO A 147 28.44 -55.28 -46.27
CA PRO A 147 29.85 -55.39 -45.89
C PRO A 147 30.80 -55.65 -47.07
N SER A 148 32.05 -55.19 -46.94
CA SER A 148 33.26 -55.85 -47.44
C SER A 148 34.49 -55.28 -46.74
#